data_AF-A0A9E5NTC0-F1
#
_entry.id   AF-A0A9E5NTC0-F1
#
_cell.length_a   1.000
_cell.length_b   1.000
_cell.length_c   1.000
_cell.angle_alpha   90.00
_cell.angle_beta   90.00
_cell.angle_gamma   90.00
#
_symmetry.space_group_name_H-M   'P 1'
#
loop_
_entity.id
_entity.type
_entity.pdbx_description
1 polymer ?
#
loop_
_entity_poly.entity_id
_entity_poly.type
_entity_poly.pdbx_seq_one_letter_code
_entity_poly.pdbx_strand_id
1 'polypeptide(L)'
;MEENTPKSAEDALHKIKTFILKQMQEGADKETVKVRLMASGVREEVAGELVEQAFAASPEPVVDEAFKTHSLLPAIIGGGLAAVAGGLIWGLIVVTTGYEIGWIAWGVGVLAGTGVVMFAGGRKGLPLQLIAVTSAVLGILIGKYFTFYSALKEYAAEEFGAEVVAQMSMLSPGVVQIFIESVGAMMSGFDALWVILAVGTAWGIPKAKGLQPAEAK
;
A
#
# COMPACT_ATOMS: atom_id res chain seq x y z
N MET A 1 56.50 23.34 17.94
CA MET A 1 56.17 21.91 17.78
C MET A 1 54.84 21.72 18.49
N GLU A 2 53.75 21.93 17.77
CA GLU A 2 52.40 21.78 18.33
C GLU A 2 51.92 20.35 18.16
N GLU A 3 51.43 19.84 19.28
CA GLU A 3 50.97 18.50 19.58
C GLU A 3 49.72 18.17 18.74
N ASN A 4 49.93 17.59 17.56
CA ASN A 4 48.86 17.19 16.64
C ASN A 4 48.24 15.87 17.14
N THR A 5 47.34 15.99 18.10
CA THR A 5 46.77 14.90 18.89
C THR A 5 45.93 13.91 18.08
N PRO A 6 46.03 12.58 18.32
CA PRO A 6 45.25 11.52 17.65
C PRO A 6 43.72 11.62 17.86
N LYS A 7 43.28 12.41 18.85
CA LYS A 7 41.87 12.61 19.22
C LYS A 7 41.04 13.28 18.11
N SER A 8 41.65 14.21 17.37
CA SER A 8 40.97 14.92 16.27
C SER A 8 40.66 14.03 15.07
N ALA A 9 41.47 12.98 14.84
CA ALA A 9 41.28 12.06 13.73
C ALA A 9 40.18 11.02 14.03
N GLU A 10 40.13 10.53 15.26
CA GLU A 10 39.05 9.64 15.73
C GLU A 10 37.69 10.33 15.73
N ASP A 11 37.62 11.59 16.17
CA ASP A 11 36.39 12.38 16.16
C ASP A 11 35.86 12.63 14.74
N ALA A 12 36.76 12.87 13.78
CA ALA A 12 36.41 13.04 12.37
C ALA A 12 35.87 11.73 11.77
N LEU A 13 36.54 10.61 12.06
CA LEU A 13 36.11 9.29 11.60
C LEU A 13 34.75 8.89 12.19
N HIS A 14 34.52 9.18 13.48
CA HIS A 14 33.23 8.92 14.12
C HIS A 14 32.11 9.69 13.44
N LYS A 15 32.30 10.99 13.18
CA LYS A 15 31.32 11.83 12.46
C LYS A 15 31.00 11.29 11.06
N ILE A 16 32.02 10.85 10.33
CA ILE A 16 31.86 10.26 8.99
C ILE A 16 31.06 8.95 9.08
N LYS A 17 31.39 8.06 10.03
CA LYS A 17 30.63 6.82 10.24
C LYS A 17 29.17 7.09 10.62
N THR A 18 28.91 8.03 11.54
CA THR A 18 27.54 8.42 11.92
C THR A 18 26.78 9.00 10.73
N PHE A 19 27.45 9.80 9.89
CA PHE A 19 26.86 10.35 8.67
C PHE A 19 26.48 9.24 7.68
N ILE A 20 27.41 8.32 7.38
CA ILE A 20 27.16 7.19 6.47
C ILE A 20 26.00 6.34 6.99
N LEU A 21 25.99 5.99 8.28
CA LEU A 21 24.89 5.23 8.90
C LEU A 21 23.54 5.94 8.78
N LYS A 22 23.50 7.26 8.98
CA LYS A 22 22.28 8.06 8.81
C LYS A 22 21.79 8.02 7.35
N GLN A 23 22.70 8.13 6.39
CA GLN A 23 22.35 8.06 4.97
C GLN A 23 21.88 6.66 4.55
N MET A 24 22.47 5.61 5.11
CA MET A 24 22.02 4.23 4.92
C MET A 24 20.62 4.01 5.50
N GLN A 25 20.34 4.54 6.70
CA GLN A 25 19.00 4.49 7.32
C GLN A 25 17.95 5.28 6.53
N GLU A 26 18.36 6.37 5.90
CA GLU A 26 17.50 7.14 5.01
C GLU A 26 17.23 6.38 3.69
N GLY A 27 18.09 5.42 3.31
CA GLY A 27 17.95 4.56 2.12
C GLY A 27 18.82 4.98 0.94
N ALA A 28 19.95 5.65 1.18
CA ALA A 28 20.84 6.17 0.13
C ALA A 28 21.71 5.06 -0.45
N ASP A 29 21.86 5.09 -1.78
CA ASP A 29 22.78 4.20 -2.48
C ASP A 29 24.24 4.66 -2.30
N LYS A 30 25.18 3.75 -2.61
CA LYS A 30 26.62 3.96 -2.43
C LYS A 30 27.14 5.23 -3.12
N GLU A 31 26.66 5.53 -4.32
CA GLU A 31 27.12 6.69 -5.10
C GLU A 31 26.62 7.99 -4.47
N THR A 32 25.36 8.04 -4.04
CA THR A 32 24.80 9.21 -3.34
C THR A 32 25.56 9.51 -2.05
N VAL A 33 25.92 8.49 -1.27
CA VAL A 33 26.70 8.68 -0.03
C VAL A 33 28.11 9.17 -0.34
N LYS A 34 28.77 8.60 -1.37
CA LYS A 34 30.11 9.02 -1.82
C LYS A 34 30.13 10.50 -2.22
N VAL A 35 29.19 10.93 -3.05
CA VAL A 35 29.09 12.34 -3.50
C VAL A 35 28.90 13.30 -2.32
N ARG A 36 28.07 12.95 -1.33
CA ARG A 36 27.84 13.79 -0.14
C ARG A 36 29.04 13.87 0.80
N LEU A 37 29.81 12.79 0.92
CA LEU A 37 31.06 12.80 1.65
C LEU A 37 32.10 13.71 0.98
N MET A 38 32.18 13.66 -0.35
CA MET A 38 33.05 14.54 -1.13
C MET A 38 32.65 16.01 -0.97
N ALA A 39 31.35 16.32 -0.99
CA ALA A 39 30.84 17.67 -0.73
C ALA A 39 31.15 18.16 0.71
N SER A 40 31.36 17.25 1.65
CA SER A 40 31.75 17.54 3.03
C SER A 40 33.26 17.70 3.22
N GLY A 41 34.04 17.67 2.13
CA GLY A 41 35.49 17.85 2.12
C GLY A 41 36.30 16.56 2.25
N VAL A 42 35.67 15.38 2.17
CA VAL A 42 36.38 14.08 2.19
C VAL A 42 36.97 13.81 0.81
N ARG A 43 38.25 13.41 0.75
CA ARG A 43 38.91 13.05 -0.52
C ARG A 43 38.21 11.86 -1.17
N GLU A 44 38.13 11.85 -2.50
CA GLU A 44 37.39 10.85 -3.27
C GLU A 44 37.82 9.41 -2.95
N GLU A 45 39.12 9.15 -2.88
CA GLU A 45 39.69 7.84 -2.58
C GLU A 45 39.22 7.33 -1.20
N VAL A 46 39.26 8.21 -0.20
CA VAL A 46 38.87 7.90 1.18
C VAL A 46 37.36 7.75 1.31
N ALA A 47 36.59 8.57 0.57
CA ALA A 47 35.14 8.46 0.53
C ALA A 47 34.68 7.14 -0.08
N GLY A 48 35.31 6.71 -1.18
CA GLY A 48 35.03 5.42 -1.82
C GLY A 48 35.32 4.26 -0.88
N GLU A 49 36.50 4.24 -0.26
CA GLU A 49 36.91 3.17 0.66
C GLU A 49 36.00 3.09 1.90
N LEU A 50 35.65 4.23 2.51
CA LEU A 50 34.78 4.27 3.69
C LEU A 50 33.34 3.86 3.37
N VAL A 51 32.82 4.24 2.21
CA VAL A 51 31.49 3.81 1.76
C VAL A 51 31.50 2.33 1.44
N GLU A 52 32.51 1.82 0.74
CA GLU A 52 32.61 0.38 0.48
C GLU A 52 32.72 -0.42 1.78
N GLN A 53 33.60 -0.03 2.70
CA GLN A 53 33.73 -0.70 3.99
C GLN A 53 32.44 -0.61 4.81
N ALA A 54 31.75 0.54 4.84
CA ALA A 54 30.51 0.69 5.60
C ALA A 54 29.35 -0.12 5.00
N PHE A 55 29.23 -0.16 3.67
CA PHE A 55 28.20 -0.94 2.98
C PHE A 55 28.56 -2.43 2.83
N ALA A 56 29.83 -2.82 2.95
CA ALA A 56 30.27 -4.22 2.99
C ALA A 56 30.27 -4.79 4.42
N ALA A 57 30.50 -3.94 5.43
CA ALA A 57 30.32 -4.28 6.85
C ALA A 57 28.84 -4.25 7.26
N SER A 58 28.01 -3.50 6.55
CA SER A 58 26.58 -3.76 6.51
C SER A 58 26.36 -5.01 5.66
N PRO A 59 25.54 -5.98 6.10
CA PRO A 59 25.04 -6.97 5.17
C PRO A 59 24.40 -6.23 3.98
N GLU A 60 24.65 -6.80 2.80
CA GLU A 60 24.12 -6.47 1.47
C GLU A 60 22.66 -5.97 1.47
N PRO A 61 22.21 -5.30 0.38
CA PRO A 61 21.13 -4.30 0.45
C PRO A 61 19.95 -4.86 1.22
N VAL A 62 19.32 -3.99 2.04
CA VAL A 62 18.07 -4.24 2.75
C VAL A 62 16.94 -4.50 1.73
N VAL A 63 17.05 -5.59 0.98
CA VAL A 63 15.95 -6.40 0.49
C VAL A 63 15.45 -7.08 1.75
N ASP A 64 14.74 -6.32 2.59
CA ASP A 64 14.17 -6.70 3.90
C ASP A 64 14.16 -8.23 4.14
N GLU A 65 15.28 -8.75 4.64
CA GLU A 65 15.34 -10.08 5.22
C GLU A 65 14.47 -10.04 6.47
N ALA A 66 13.27 -10.60 6.38
CA ALA A 66 12.28 -10.77 7.44
C ALA A 66 11.24 -9.64 7.59
N PHE A 67 10.41 -9.49 6.55
CA PHE A 67 8.98 -9.32 6.80
C PHE A 67 8.48 -10.53 7.63
N LYS A 68 8.55 -10.46 8.97
CA LYS A 68 8.11 -11.56 9.84
C LYS A 68 6.66 -11.90 9.51
N THR A 69 6.36 -13.18 9.24
CA THR A 69 5.01 -13.75 9.07
C THR A 69 4.00 -13.19 10.09
N HIS A 70 4.50 -12.88 11.29
CA HIS A 70 3.74 -12.27 12.37
C HIS A 70 3.00 -10.97 12.00
N SER A 71 3.47 -10.22 11.00
CA SER A 71 2.83 -8.96 10.56
C SER A 71 1.92 -9.10 9.34
N LEU A 72 1.96 -10.24 8.63
CA LEU A 72 1.08 -10.51 7.49
C LEU A 72 -0.35 -10.82 7.93
N LEU A 73 -0.52 -11.67 8.95
CA LEU A 73 -1.86 -12.03 9.42
C LEU A 73 -2.64 -10.80 9.94
N PRO A 74 -2.07 -9.94 10.81
CA PRO A 74 -2.71 -8.69 11.19
C PRO A 74 -3.02 -7.80 10.00
N ALA A 75 -2.10 -7.66 9.04
CA ALA A 75 -2.32 -6.88 7.82
C ALA A 75 -3.53 -7.39 7.02
N ILE A 76 -3.65 -8.71 6.83
CA ILE A 76 -4.79 -9.34 6.15
C ILE A 76 -6.09 -9.06 6.90
N ILE A 77 -6.09 -9.18 8.24
CA ILE A 77 -7.27 -8.87 9.05
C ILE A 77 -7.66 -7.40 8.91
N GLY A 78 -6.71 -6.48 9.03
CA GLY A 78 -6.95 -5.04 8.89
C GLY A 78 -7.47 -4.66 7.50
N GLY A 79 -6.87 -5.20 6.46
CA GLY A 79 -7.33 -5.02 5.08
C GLY A 79 -8.71 -5.62 4.84
N GLY A 80 -8.96 -6.84 5.31
CA GLY A 80 -10.25 -7.52 5.19
C GLY A 80 -11.39 -6.79 5.90
N LEU A 81 -11.16 -6.33 7.14
CA LEU A 81 -12.15 -5.52 7.87
C LEU A 81 -12.44 -4.20 7.15
N ALA A 82 -11.41 -3.53 6.66
CA ALA A 82 -11.54 -2.31 5.87
C ALA A 82 -12.31 -2.55 4.56
N ALA A 83 -12.05 -3.68 3.88
CA ALA A 83 -12.74 -4.06 2.65
C ALA A 83 -14.24 -4.29 2.89
N VAL A 84 -14.59 -5.10 3.91
CA VAL A 84 -15.99 -5.38 4.26
C VAL A 84 -16.71 -4.10 4.69
N ALA A 85 -16.12 -3.32 5.60
CA ALA A 85 -16.73 -2.08 6.07
C ALA A 85 -16.90 -1.06 4.94
N GLY A 86 -15.85 -0.82 4.15
CA GLY A 86 -15.88 0.11 3.03
C GLY A 86 -16.87 -0.31 1.94
N GLY A 87 -16.90 -1.59 1.58
CA GLY A 87 -17.83 -2.13 0.60
C GLY A 87 -19.29 -2.04 1.04
N LEU A 88 -19.59 -2.41 2.29
CA LEU A 88 -20.94 -2.31 2.83
C LEU A 88 -21.42 -0.87 2.95
N ILE A 89 -20.56 0.04 3.44
CA ILE A 89 -20.88 1.48 3.51
C ILE A 89 -21.18 2.02 2.12
N TRP A 90 -20.34 1.68 1.13
CA TRP A 90 -20.55 2.15 -0.24
C TRP A 90 -21.84 1.59 -0.84
N GLY A 91 -22.06 0.27 -0.76
CA GLY A 91 -23.28 -0.36 -1.26
C GLY A 91 -24.54 0.21 -0.61
N LEU A 92 -24.51 0.45 0.71
CA LEU A 92 -25.63 1.06 1.43
C LEU A 92 -25.93 2.49 0.93
N ILE A 93 -24.89 3.28 0.66
CA ILE A 93 -25.06 4.63 0.09
C ILE A 93 -25.74 4.52 -1.28
N VAL A 94 -25.30 3.61 -2.14
CA VAL A 94 -25.91 3.46 -3.47
C VAL A 94 -27.37 3.03 -3.38
N VAL A 95 -27.67 2.02 -2.56
CA VAL A 95 -29.04 1.51 -2.38
C VAL A 95 -29.98 2.59 -1.81
N THR A 96 -29.50 3.40 -0.87
CA THR A 96 -30.34 4.43 -0.23
C THR A 96 -30.50 5.69 -1.07
N THR A 97 -29.51 6.03 -1.90
CA THR A 97 -29.53 7.26 -2.71
C THR A 97 -30.00 7.03 -4.14
N GLY A 98 -29.91 5.80 -4.64
CA GLY A 98 -30.09 5.46 -6.05
C GLY A 98 -28.95 5.93 -6.96
N TYR A 99 -27.86 6.48 -6.39
CA TYR A 99 -26.75 7.04 -7.16
C TYR A 99 -25.43 6.31 -6.90
N GLU A 100 -24.76 5.89 -7.98
CA GLU A 100 -23.41 5.34 -7.91
C GLU A 100 -22.36 6.46 -7.82
N ILE A 101 -21.91 6.73 -6.59
CA ILE A 101 -20.91 7.76 -6.32
C ILE A 101 -19.51 7.15 -6.44
N GLY A 102 -18.87 7.33 -7.59
CA GLY A 102 -17.59 6.69 -7.92
C GLY A 102 -16.42 7.03 -6.98
N TRP A 103 -16.33 8.25 -6.45
CA TRP A 103 -15.22 8.63 -5.55
C TRP A 103 -15.23 7.88 -4.21
N ILE A 104 -16.34 7.25 -3.82
CA ILE A 104 -16.38 6.40 -2.63
C ILE A 104 -15.53 5.15 -2.83
N ALA A 105 -15.46 4.61 -4.05
CA ALA A 105 -14.57 3.49 -4.37
C ALA A 105 -13.09 3.84 -4.12
N TRP A 106 -12.69 5.08 -4.44
CA TRP A 106 -11.36 5.60 -4.07
C TRP A 106 -11.18 5.64 -2.54
N GLY A 107 -12.20 6.06 -1.80
CA GLY A 107 -12.23 6.00 -0.33
C GLY A 107 -12.05 4.58 0.23
N VAL A 108 -12.63 3.56 -0.41
CA VAL A 108 -12.40 2.14 -0.05
C VAL A 108 -10.92 1.77 -0.22
N GLY A 109 -10.27 2.23 -1.30
CA GLY A 109 -8.83 2.04 -1.50
C GLY A 109 -7.96 2.69 -0.41
N VAL A 110 -8.31 3.91 0.00
CA VAL A 110 -7.67 4.60 1.13
C VAL A 110 -7.85 3.81 2.42
N LEU A 111 -9.07 3.36 2.71
CA LEU A 111 -9.42 2.63 3.91
C LEU A 111 -8.69 1.28 3.97
N ALA A 112 -8.65 0.54 2.87
CA ALA A 112 -7.93 -0.73 2.77
C ALA A 112 -6.42 -0.56 2.99
N GLY A 113 -5.78 0.39 2.30
CA GLY A 113 -4.34 0.67 2.47
C GLY A 113 -4.00 1.10 3.90
N THR A 114 -4.83 1.96 4.49
CA THR A 114 -4.63 2.44 5.86
C THR A 114 -4.87 1.33 6.89
N GLY A 115 -5.92 0.53 6.72
CA GLY A 115 -6.23 -0.61 7.59
C GLY A 115 -5.11 -1.64 7.61
N VAL A 116 -4.55 -1.95 6.43
CA VAL A 116 -3.37 -2.83 6.29
C VAL A 116 -2.17 -2.28 7.07
N VAL A 117 -1.80 -1.02 6.86
CA VAL A 117 -0.63 -0.43 7.55
C VAL A 117 -0.86 -0.31 9.06
N MET A 118 -2.07 0.08 9.47
CA MET A 118 -2.43 0.22 10.89
C MET A 118 -2.29 -1.11 11.62
N PHE A 119 -2.87 -2.19 11.08
CA PHE A 119 -2.81 -3.50 11.73
C PHE A 119 -1.45 -4.16 11.58
N ALA A 120 -0.68 -3.85 10.54
CA ALA A 120 0.70 -4.27 10.42
C ALA A 120 1.65 -3.55 11.40
N GLY A 121 1.17 -2.63 12.23
CA GLY A 121 1.97 -1.87 13.18
C GLY A 121 2.84 -0.80 12.52
N GLY A 122 2.34 -0.15 11.47
CA GLY A 122 3.05 0.89 10.72
C GLY A 122 4.09 0.37 9.72
N ARG A 123 4.25 -0.95 9.61
CA ARG A 123 5.16 -1.59 8.66
C ARG A 123 4.72 -1.32 7.21
N LYS A 124 5.69 -1.34 6.31
CA LYS A 124 5.55 -1.05 4.88
C LYS A 124 6.38 -2.05 4.09
N GLY A 125 6.06 -2.23 2.81
CA GLY A 125 6.75 -3.21 1.96
C GLY A 125 5.84 -3.79 0.89
N LEU A 126 6.43 -4.53 -0.05
CA LEU A 126 5.71 -5.11 -1.19
C LEU A 126 4.55 -6.05 -0.80
N PRO A 127 4.71 -6.97 0.18
CA PRO A 127 3.60 -7.86 0.57
C PRO A 127 2.36 -7.12 1.06
N LEU A 128 2.54 -6.00 1.78
CA LEU A 128 1.44 -5.18 2.29
C LEU A 128 0.76 -4.38 1.19
N GLN A 129 1.50 -3.95 0.18
CA GLN A 129 0.91 -3.30 -1.01
C GLN A 129 -0.03 -4.28 -1.73
N LEU A 130 0.38 -5.55 -1.89
CA LEU A 130 -0.47 -6.58 -2.48
C LEU A 130 -1.71 -6.87 -1.62
N ILE A 131 -1.56 -6.99 -0.30
CA ILE A 131 -2.70 -7.20 0.61
C ILE A 131 -3.66 -6.01 0.55
N ALA A 132 -3.15 -4.78 0.53
CA ALA A 132 -3.95 -3.56 0.45
C ALA A 132 -4.73 -3.48 -0.87
N VAL A 133 -4.08 -3.74 -2.01
CA VAL A 133 -4.74 -3.75 -3.33
C VAL A 133 -5.81 -4.82 -3.40
N THR A 134 -5.49 -6.06 -3.00
CA THR A 134 -6.48 -7.15 -3.01
C THR A 134 -7.67 -6.83 -2.10
N SER A 135 -7.42 -6.25 -0.92
CA SER A 135 -8.47 -5.81 0.00
C SER A 135 -9.32 -4.70 -0.60
N ALA A 136 -8.73 -3.71 -1.26
CA ALA A 136 -9.45 -2.63 -1.93
C ALA A 136 -10.37 -3.16 -3.04
N VAL A 137 -9.85 -4.04 -3.89
CA VAL A 137 -10.63 -4.68 -4.97
C VAL A 137 -11.78 -5.50 -4.39
N LEU A 138 -11.52 -6.31 -3.36
CA LEU A 138 -12.58 -7.07 -2.68
C LEU A 138 -13.64 -6.17 -2.06
N GLY A 139 -13.26 -5.05 -1.43
CA GLY A 139 -14.21 -4.09 -0.86
C GLY A 139 -15.11 -3.46 -1.93
N ILE A 140 -14.53 -3.08 -3.08
CA ILE A 140 -15.31 -2.58 -4.22
C ILE A 140 -16.26 -3.66 -4.74
N LEU A 141 -15.80 -4.90 -4.90
CA LEU A 141 -16.65 -6.00 -5.35
C LEU A 141 -17.80 -6.29 -4.37
N ILE A 142 -17.55 -6.22 -3.05
CA ILE A 142 -18.59 -6.35 -2.02
C ILE A 142 -19.64 -5.26 -2.19
N GLY A 143 -19.24 -4.01 -2.40
CA GLY A 143 -20.18 -2.90 -2.62
C GLY A 143 -21.01 -3.07 -3.89
N LYS A 144 -20.37 -3.39 -5.04
CA LYS A 144 -21.09 -3.67 -6.30
C LYS A 144 -22.03 -4.87 -6.15
N TYR A 145 -21.63 -5.91 -5.43
CA TYR A 145 -22.48 -7.08 -5.19
C TYR A 145 -23.72 -6.73 -4.37
N PHE A 146 -23.54 -5.95 -3.31
CA PHE A 146 -24.65 -5.53 -2.44
C PHE A 146 -25.68 -4.68 -3.21
N THR A 147 -25.21 -3.74 -4.02
CA THR A 147 -26.05 -2.94 -4.93
C THR A 147 -26.76 -3.83 -5.94
N PHE A 148 -26.02 -4.73 -6.62
CA PHE A 148 -26.57 -5.67 -7.59
C PHE A 148 -27.70 -6.52 -7.00
N TYR A 149 -27.48 -7.13 -5.84
CA TYR A 149 -28.48 -7.97 -5.20
C TYR A 149 -29.75 -7.18 -4.85
N SER A 150 -29.59 -5.94 -4.40
CA SER A 150 -30.74 -5.09 -4.06
C SER A 150 -31.56 -4.76 -5.30
N ALA A 151 -30.91 -4.35 -6.39
CA ALA A 151 -31.56 -4.09 -7.67
C ALA A 151 -32.21 -5.37 -8.27
N LEU A 152 -31.53 -6.51 -8.16
CA LEU A 152 -32.06 -7.80 -8.60
C LEU A 152 -33.31 -8.19 -7.82
N LYS A 153 -33.35 -7.95 -6.50
CA LYS A 153 -34.53 -8.20 -5.67
C LYS A 153 -35.70 -7.31 -6.05
N GLU A 154 -35.46 -6.04 -6.32
CA GLU A 154 -36.50 -5.10 -6.75
C GLU A 154 -37.11 -5.57 -8.08
N TYR A 155 -36.26 -5.84 -9.08
CA TYR A 155 -36.70 -6.38 -10.36
C TYR A 155 -37.47 -7.70 -10.22
N ALA A 156 -36.95 -8.63 -9.42
CA ALA A 156 -37.59 -9.93 -9.21
C ALA A 156 -38.93 -9.81 -8.47
N ALA A 157 -39.09 -8.82 -7.59
CA ALA A 157 -40.35 -8.58 -6.88
C ALA A 157 -41.43 -8.06 -7.83
N GLU A 158 -41.05 -7.21 -8.78
CA GLU A 158 -41.94 -6.68 -9.81
C GLU A 158 -42.39 -7.76 -10.81
N GLU A 159 -41.46 -8.59 -11.27
CA GLU A 159 -41.73 -9.57 -12.34
C GLU A 159 -42.35 -10.89 -11.82
N PHE A 160 -41.85 -11.38 -10.68
CA PHE A 160 -42.20 -12.72 -10.15
C PHE A 160 -42.97 -12.68 -8.83
N GLY A 161 -43.19 -11.49 -8.26
CA GLY A 161 -43.92 -11.29 -7.02
C GLY A 161 -43.07 -11.46 -5.75
N ALA A 162 -43.58 -10.92 -4.64
CA ALA A 162 -42.86 -10.84 -3.36
C ALA A 162 -42.52 -12.22 -2.74
N GLU A 163 -43.30 -13.25 -3.05
CA GLU A 163 -43.15 -14.62 -2.51
C GLU A 163 -41.87 -15.31 -2.99
N VAL A 164 -41.47 -15.04 -4.24
CA VAL A 164 -40.23 -15.57 -4.84
C VAL A 164 -39.02 -14.87 -4.21
N VAL A 165 -39.10 -13.56 -4.03
CA VAL A 165 -38.03 -12.74 -3.45
C VAL A 165 -37.77 -13.06 -1.98
N ALA A 166 -38.80 -13.45 -1.23
CA ALA A 166 -38.65 -13.88 0.16
C ALA A 166 -37.76 -15.12 0.31
N GLN A 167 -37.66 -15.95 -0.72
CA GLN A 167 -36.83 -17.16 -0.74
C GLN A 167 -35.43 -16.91 -1.31
N MET A 168 -35.17 -15.75 -1.89
CA MET A 168 -33.88 -15.42 -2.49
C MET A 168 -32.82 -15.11 -1.42
N SER A 169 -31.86 -16.01 -1.25
CA SER A 169 -30.69 -15.77 -0.41
C SER A 169 -29.62 -14.96 -1.16
N MET A 170 -29.08 -13.95 -0.48
CA MET A 170 -27.97 -13.12 -0.97
C MET A 170 -26.72 -13.94 -1.28
N LEU A 171 -26.46 -15.07 -0.61
CA LEU A 171 -25.25 -15.87 -0.85
C LEU A 171 -25.54 -17.15 -1.62
N SER A 172 -26.70 -17.24 -2.28
CA SER A 172 -26.99 -18.40 -3.11
C SER A 172 -26.02 -18.48 -4.31
N PRO A 173 -25.50 -19.66 -4.65
CA PRO A 173 -24.58 -19.82 -5.78
C PRO A 173 -25.13 -19.24 -7.09
N GLY A 174 -26.44 -19.36 -7.33
CA GLY A 174 -27.08 -18.79 -8.51
C GLY A 174 -26.98 -17.27 -8.58
N VAL A 175 -27.27 -16.56 -7.49
CA VAL A 175 -27.16 -15.08 -7.46
C VAL A 175 -25.70 -14.64 -7.64
N VAL A 176 -24.76 -15.32 -6.98
CA VAL A 176 -23.32 -15.04 -7.13
C VAL A 176 -22.86 -15.26 -8.56
N GLN A 177 -23.31 -16.34 -9.21
CA GLN A 177 -22.96 -16.64 -10.59
C GLN A 177 -23.50 -15.58 -11.54
N ILE A 178 -24.78 -15.19 -11.42
CA ILE A 178 -25.37 -14.13 -12.25
C ILE A 178 -24.58 -12.83 -12.06
N PHE A 179 -24.18 -12.50 -10.83
CA PHE A 179 -23.34 -11.35 -10.58
C PHE A 179 -22.00 -11.43 -11.31
N ILE A 180 -21.28 -12.56 -11.21
CA ILE A 180 -19.97 -12.74 -11.87
C ILE A 180 -20.11 -12.62 -13.40
N GLU A 181 -21.20 -13.13 -13.97
CA GLU A 181 -21.51 -12.99 -15.40
C GLU A 181 -21.86 -11.55 -15.78
N SER A 182 -22.46 -10.78 -14.87
CA SER A 182 -22.95 -9.42 -15.12
C SER A 182 -21.94 -8.32 -14.77
N VAL A 183 -20.99 -8.57 -13.87
CA VAL A 183 -20.14 -7.53 -13.26
C VAL A 183 -19.34 -6.76 -14.31
N GLY A 184 -18.90 -7.42 -15.37
CA GLY A 184 -18.19 -6.78 -16.48
C GLY A 184 -19.07 -5.79 -17.25
N ALA A 185 -20.35 -6.12 -17.45
CA ALA A 185 -21.32 -5.24 -18.11
C ALA A 185 -21.78 -4.08 -17.21
N MET A 186 -21.77 -4.29 -15.88
CA MET A 186 -22.09 -3.26 -14.89
C MET A 186 -20.96 -2.26 -14.64
N MET A 187 -19.76 -2.54 -15.14
CA MET A 187 -18.61 -1.64 -15.03
C MET A 187 -18.66 -0.61 -16.16
N SER A 188 -18.96 0.63 -15.81
CA SER A 188 -18.80 1.74 -16.75
C SER A 188 -17.32 2.13 -16.91
N GLY A 189 -16.97 2.79 -18.01
CA GLY A 189 -15.63 3.37 -18.16
C GLY A 189 -15.31 4.42 -17.08
N PHE A 190 -16.33 5.05 -16.52
CA PHE A 190 -16.19 5.97 -15.39
C PHE A 190 -15.82 5.23 -14.10
N ASP A 191 -16.40 4.05 -13.85
CA ASP A 191 -16.03 3.23 -12.70
C ASP A 191 -14.57 2.78 -12.75
N ALA A 192 -14.07 2.45 -13.95
CA ALA A 192 -12.69 2.02 -14.15
C ALA A 192 -11.69 3.09 -13.65
N LEU A 193 -11.98 4.38 -13.87
CA LEU A 193 -11.16 5.48 -13.35
C LEU A 193 -11.04 5.42 -11.83
N TRP A 194 -12.15 5.25 -11.13
CA TRP A 194 -12.17 5.23 -9.67
C TRP A 194 -11.55 3.95 -9.09
N VAL A 195 -11.73 2.81 -9.77
CA VAL A 195 -11.04 1.56 -9.42
C VAL A 195 -9.53 1.73 -9.55
N ILE A 196 -9.03 2.33 -10.65
CA ILE A 196 -7.60 2.62 -10.83
C ILE A 196 -7.08 3.53 -9.71
N LEU A 197 -7.81 4.59 -9.37
CA LEU A 197 -7.43 5.49 -8.27
C LEU A 197 -7.42 4.76 -6.92
N ALA A 198 -8.40 3.90 -6.66
CA ALA A 198 -8.47 3.09 -5.45
C ALA A 198 -7.27 2.14 -5.35
N VAL A 199 -6.96 1.42 -6.42
CA VAL A 199 -5.83 0.50 -6.51
C VAL A 199 -4.50 1.24 -6.36
N GLY A 200 -4.31 2.34 -7.09
CA GLY A 200 -3.08 3.14 -7.01
C GLY A 200 -2.86 3.72 -5.61
N THR A 201 -3.93 4.17 -4.95
CA THR A 201 -3.85 4.69 -3.58
C THR A 201 -3.58 3.59 -2.56
N ALA A 202 -4.29 2.46 -2.66
CA ALA A 202 -4.09 1.29 -1.81
C ALA A 202 -2.65 0.73 -1.95
N TRP A 203 -2.09 0.76 -3.17
CA TRP A 203 -0.70 0.42 -3.44
C TRP A 203 0.28 1.44 -2.85
N GLY A 204 -0.01 2.74 -2.98
CA GLY A 204 0.88 3.81 -2.51
C GLY A 204 1.04 3.88 -0.98
N ILE A 205 -0.01 3.58 -0.21
CA ILE A 205 -0.01 3.76 1.25
C ILE A 205 1.05 2.87 1.96
N PRO A 206 1.14 1.55 1.69
CA PRO A 206 2.14 0.68 2.28
C PRO A 206 3.48 0.68 1.53
N LYS A 207 3.66 1.55 0.53
CA LYS A 207 4.93 1.66 -0.21
C LYS A 207 6.04 2.15 0.72
N ALA A 208 7.13 1.39 0.79
CA ALA A 208 8.34 1.83 1.49
C ALA A 208 8.96 3.02 0.72
N LYS A 209 9.33 4.08 1.43
CA LYS A 209 10.06 5.20 0.83
C LYS A 209 11.52 4.78 0.67
N GLY A 210 11.88 4.18 -0.47
CA GLY A 210 13.28 4.17 -0.92
C GLY A 210 13.66 5.56 -1.42
N LEU A 211 14.89 6.02 -1.14
CA LEU A 211 15.33 7.35 -1.55
C LEU A 211 15.22 7.57 -3.06
N GLN A 212 14.80 8.79 -3.42
CA GLN A 212 14.85 9.27 -4.79
C GLN A 212 16.27 9.77 -5.09
N PRO A 213 16.88 9.42 -6.25
CA PRO A 213 18.06 10.11 -6.73
C PRO A 213 17.66 11.54 -7.08
N ALA A 214 18.37 12.52 -6.51
CA ALA A 214 18.19 13.92 -6.85
C ALA A 214 18.63 14.14 -8.31
N GLU A 215 17.70 14.59 -9.14
CA GLU A 215 17.96 15.02 -10.51
C GLU A 215 19.05 16.10 -10.52
N ALA A 216 20.06 15.89 -11.36
CA ALA A 216 21.05 16.91 -11.68
C ALA A 216 20.40 18.00 -12.57
N LYS A 217 20.42 19.24 -12.09
CA LYS A 217 20.39 20.45 -12.91
C LYS A 217 21.44 21.43 -12.41
#